data_AF-A0A6L7QKU9-F1
#
_entry.id   AF-A0A6L7QKU9-F1
#
_cell.length_a   1.000
_cell.length_b   1.000
_cell.length_c   1.000
_cell.angle_alpha   90.00
_cell.angle_beta   90.00
_cell.angle_gamma   90.00
#
_symmetry.space_group_name_H-M   'P 1'
#
loop_
_entity.id
_entity.type
_entity.pdbx_description
1 polymer ?
#
loop_
_entity_poly.entity_id
_entity_poly.type
_entity_poly.pdbx_seq_one_letter_code
_entity_poly.pdbx_strand_id
1 'polypeptide(L)' 'MAMITPERDLEESLVTKLRDLKYEHRTDIRNLATLEANFRDKFEALNRVKLTDGEFQRLLDEIV' A
#
# COMPACT_ATOMS: atom_id res chain seq x y z
N MET A 1 -28.90 23.35 0.67
CA MET A 1 -28.13 23.03 -0.55
C MET A 1 -26.98 22.13 -0.15
N ALA A 2 -26.88 20.92 -0.71
CA ALA A 2 -25.69 20.11 -0.55
C ALA A 2 -24.56 20.78 -1.33
N MET A 3 -23.53 21.27 -0.64
CA MET A 3 -22.30 21.70 -1.30
C MET A 3 -21.67 20.46 -1.93
N ILE A 4 -21.63 20.42 -3.26
CA ILE A 4 -20.85 19.41 -3.98
C ILE A 4 -19.39 19.76 -3.71
N THR A 5 -18.76 18.99 -2.83
CA THR A 5 -17.35 19.14 -2.49
C THR A 5 -16.55 18.43 -3.57
N PRO A 6 -15.56 19.08 -4.20
CA PRO A 6 -14.70 18.45 -5.20
C PRO A 6 -14.06 17.18 -4.63
N GLU A 7 -13.95 16.14 -5.46
CA GLU A 7 -13.38 14.84 -5.07
C GLU A 7 -11.95 14.98 -4.56
N ARG A 8 -11.18 15.92 -5.11
CA ARG A 8 -9.83 16.25 -4.65
C ARG A 8 -9.81 16.72 -3.20
N ASP A 9 -10.75 17.58 -2.82
CA ASP A 9 -10.80 18.14 -1.46
C ASP A 9 -11.24 17.06 -0.45
N LEU A 10 -12.09 16.12 -0.88
CA LEU A 10 -12.46 14.93 -0.11
C LEU A 10 -11.26 13.98 0.06
N GLU A 11 -10.49 13.74 -1.00
CA GLU A 11 -9.28 12.92 -0.97
C GLU A 11 -8.22 13.50 -0.01
N GLU A 12 -7.92 14.80 -0.12
CA GLU A 12 -6.95 15.47 0.74
C GLU A 12 -7.35 15.38 2.23
N SER A 13 -8.63 15.55 2.53
CA SER A 13 -9.19 15.41 3.89
C SER A 13 -9.04 13.98 4.41
N LEU A 14 -9.33 12.98 3.58
CA LEU A 14 -9.19 11.57 3.94
C LEU A 14 -7.72 11.17 4.19
N VAL A 15 -6.82 11.52 3.27
CA VAL A 15 -5.38 11.23 3.38
C VAL A 15 -4.78 11.89 4.62
N THR A 16 -5.23 13.10 4.96
CA THR A 16 -4.80 13.78 6.20
C THR A 16 -5.23 13.01 7.44
N LYS A 17 -6.50 12.60 7.53
CA LYS A 17 -6.99 11.77 8.65
C LYS A 17 -6.26 10.44 8.78
N LEU A 18 -5.95 9.79 7.66
CA LEU A 18 -5.18 8.54 7.65
C LEU A 18 -3.76 8.75 8.19
N ARG A 19 -3.09 9.85 7.83
CA ARG A 19 -1.77 10.19 8.37
C ARG A 19 -1.81 10.45 9.87
N ASP A 20 -2.86 11.09 10.38
CA ASP A 20 -3.05 11.29 11.82
C ASP A 20 -3.20 9.97 12.58
N LEU A 21 -3.87 8.99 11.94
CA LEU A 21 -3.98 7.60 12.39
C LEU A 21 -2.72 6.76 12.17
N LYS A 22 -1.59 7.40 11.84
CA LYS A 22 -0.27 6.78 11.61
C LYS A 22 -0.17 5.88 10.38
N TYR A 23 -1.11 5.99 9.43
CA TYR A 23 -0.92 5.37 8.12
C TYR A 23 0.13 6.13 7.32
N GLU A 24 1.08 5.40 6.76
CA GLU A 24 2.14 5.95 5.92
C GLU A 24 1.62 6.17 4.49
N HIS A 25 1.67 7.41 4.02
CA HIS A 25 1.25 7.74 2.65
C HIS A 25 2.39 7.41 1.66
N ARG A 26 2.20 6.37 0.84
CA ARG A 26 3.19 5.82 -0.10
C ARG A 26 2.93 6.29 -1.53
N THR A 27 3.45 7.47 -1.85
CA THR A 27 3.35 8.05 -3.21
C THR A 27 4.27 7.40 -4.24
N ASP A 28 5.19 6.55 -3.78
CA ASP A 28 6.14 5.73 -4.55
C ASP A 28 5.46 4.55 -5.24
N ILE A 29 4.36 4.04 -4.69
CA ILE A 29 3.64 2.88 -5.23
C ILE A 29 2.68 3.36 -6.33
N ARG A 30 3.09 3.20 -7.60
CA ARG A 30 2.31 3.65 -8.77
C ARG A 30 2.13 2.59 -9.83
N ASN A 31 2.76 1.43 -9.66
CA ASN A 31 2.65 0.30 -10.57
C ASN A 31 2.68 -1.02 -9.78
N LEU A 32 2.33 -2.11 -10.46
CA LEU A 32 2.25 -3.43 -9.86
C LEU A 32 3.60 -3.86 -9.27
N ALA A 33 4.71 -3.64 -9.98
CA ALA A 33 6.04 -4.01 -9.49
C ALA A 33 6.42 -3.28 -8.18
N THR A 34 6.07 -2.00 -8.05
CA THR A 34 6.29 -1.24 -6.80
C THR A 34 5.39 -1.70 -5.66
N LEU A 35 4.18 -2.18 -5.98
CA LEU A 35 3.25 -2.74 -5.00
C LEU A 35 3.75 -4.09 -4.49
N GLU A 36 4.18 -4.97 -5.40
CA GLU A 36 4.76 -6.27 -5.09
C GLU A 36 6.05 -6.13 -4.27
N ALA A 37 6.94 -5.22 -4.63
CA ALA A 37 8.16 -4.95 -3.87
C ALA A 37 7.84 -4.47 -2.44
N ASN A 38 6.86 -3.57 -2.28
CA ASN A 38 6.42 -3.12 -0.96
C ASN A 38 5.85 -4.28 -0.12
N PHE A 39 5.02 -5.12 -0.75
CA PHE A 39 4.46 -6.29 -0.10
C PHE A 39 5.56 -7.26 0.35
N ARG A 40 6.54 -7.57 -0.53
CA ARG A 40 7.69 -8.40 -0.20
C ARG A 40 8.47 -7.85 1.00
N ASP A 41 8.85 -6.58 0.95
CA ASP A 41 9.64 -5.95 2.01
C ASP A 41 8.92 -5.99 3.37
N LYS A 42 7.62 -5.69 3.38
CA LYS A 42 6.81 -5.72 4.61
C LYS A 42 6.60 -7.16 5.10
N PHE A 43 6.39 -8.11 4.21
CA PHE A 43 6.24 -9.52 4.55
C PHE A 43 7.52 -10.11 5.14
N GLU A 44 8.66 -9.85 4.50
CA GLU A 44 9.98 -10.26 4.97
C GLU A 44 10.30 -9.65 6.34
N ALA A 45 10.04 -8.36 6.53
CA ALA A 45 10.27 -7.67 7.80
C ALA A 45 9.38 -8.19 8.93
N LEU A 46 8.10 -8.46 8.64
CA LEU A 46 7.13 -8.98 9.61
C LEU A 46 7.48 -10.39 10.06
N ASN A 47 7.80 -11.28 9.10
CA ASN A 47 8.07 -12.69 9.35
C ASN A 47 9.55 -12.98 9.64
N ARG A 48 10.42 -11.98 9.49
CA ARG A 48 11.89 -12.08 9.63
C ARG A 48 12.50 -13.15 8.71
N VAL A 49 11.96 -13.26 7.50
CA VAL A 49 12.42 -14.18 6.46
C VAL A 49 12.99 -13.40 5.28
N LYS A 50 13.76 -14.09 4.43
CA LYS A 50 14.16 -13.59 3.13
C LYS A 50 13.62 -14.54 2.08
N LEU A 51 12.67 -14.07 1.28
CA LEU A 51 12.09 -14.87 0.21
C LEU A 51 13.00 -14.77 -1.00
N THR A 52 13.22 -15.89 -1.68
CA THR A 52 13.75 -15.88 -3.03
C THR A 52 12.66 -15.47 -4.02
N ASP A 53 13.05 -15.07 -5.24
CA ASP A 53 12.08 -14.63 -6.25
C ASP A 53 11.06 -15.74 -6.58
N GLY A 54 11.49 -17.01 -6.57
CA GLY A 54 10.60 -18.16 -6.79
C GLY A 54 9.65 -18.45 -5.63
N GLU A 55 10.07 -18.21 -4.38
CA GLU A 55 9.20 -18.35 -3.21
C GLU A 55 8.19 -17.22 -3.13
N PHE A 56 8.61 -15.99 -3.47
CA PHE A 56 7.73 -14.84 -3.51
C PHE A 56 6.62 -14.99 -4.57
N GLN A 57 6.95 -15.49 -5.77
CA GLN A 57 5.95 -15.75 -6.80
C GLN A 57 4.90 -16.77 -6.35
N ARG A 58 5.32 -17.88 -5.70
CA ARG A 58 4.38 -18.87 -5.17
C ARG A 58 3.49 -18.30 -4.06
N LEU A 59 4.06 -17.46 -3.19
CA LEU A 59 3.29 -16.77 -2.14
C LEU A 59 2.23 -15.84 -2.74
N LEU A 60 2.56 -15.10 -3.80
CA LEU A 60 1.60 -14.25 -4.51
C LEU A 60 0.47 -15.09 -5.12
N ASP A 61 0.80 -16.18 -5.82
CA ASP A 61 -0.17 -17.05 -6.47
C ASP A 61 -1.11 -17.77 -5.46
N GLU A 62 -0.68 -18.02 -4.23
CA GLU A 62 -1.51 -18.63 -3.18
C GLU A 62 -2.43 -17.62 -2.46
N ILE A 63 -2.07 -16.34 -2.43
CA ILE A 63 -2.81 -15.30 -1.68
C ILE A 63 -3.83 -14.55 -2.56
N VAL A 64 -3.55 -14.40 -3.87
CA VAL A 64 -4.35 -13.61 -4.83
C VAL A 64 -5.39 -14.45 -5.57
#